data_AF-A0A6C0HKK1-F1
#
_entry.id   AF-A0A6C0HKK1-F1
#
_cell.length_a   1.000
_cell.length_b   1.000
_cell.length_c   1.000
_cell.angle_alpha   90.00
_cell.angle_beta   90.00
_cell.angle_gamma   90.00
#
_symmetry.space_group_name_H-M   'P 1'
#
loop_
_entity.id
_entity.type
_entity.pdbx_description
1 polymer ?
#
loop_
_entity_poly.entity_id
_entity_poly.type
_entity_poly.pdbx_seq_one_letter_code
_entity_poly.pdbx_strand_id
1 'polypeptide(L)'
;MGSVVYMRTFFKQLTEFVGQLEEMFPDDPDFAVFQTFLGLIQRTNPQMILATIREHVVDKYETQITDRDEAFILNYTGGEYDSEVMNIVSKLRTYWKTLSEPSKNAMWQYLHVLTQLCKRYYAEVDSKNKLE
;
A
#
# COMPACT_ATOMS: atom_id res chain seq x y z
N MET A 1 -19.49 5.14 -11.93
CA MET A 1 -18.54 4.32 -12.72
C MET A 1 -17.09 4.44 -12.25
N GLY A 2 -16.60 5.64 -11.89
CA GLY A 2 -15.19 5.88 -11.53
C GLY A 2 -14.64 5.09 -10.32
N SER A 3 -15.34 5.10 -9.18
CA SER A 3 -14.88 4.42 -7.95
C SER A 3 -14.55 2.93 -8.13
N VAL A 4 -15.36 2.19 -8.90
CA VAL A 4 -15.11 0.76 -9.18
C VAL A 4 -13.83 0.56 -10.00
N VAL A 5 -13.55 1.46 -10.95
CA VAL A 5 -12.34 1.41 -11.77
C VAL A 5 -11.10 1.69 -10.90
N TYR A 6 -11.16 2.69 -10.02
CA TYR A 6 -10.05 3.01 -9.11
C TYR A 6 -9.79 1.87 -8.12
N MET A 7 -10.82 1.28 -7.52
CA MET A 7 -10.67 0.12 -6.63
C MET A 7 -10.02 -1.06 -7.37
N ARG A 8 -10.51 -1.43 -8.55
CA ARG A 8 -9.93 -2.55 -9.32
C ARG A 8 -8.47 -2.29 -9.70
N THR A 9 -8.16 -1.07 -10.11
CA THR A 9 -6.80 -0.67 -10.49
C THR A 9 -5.88 -0.66 -9.27
N PHE A 10 -6.36 -0.19 -8.12
CA PHE A 10 -5.65 -0.24 -6.85
C PHE A 10 -5.27 -1.66 -6.48
N PHE A 11 -6.22 -2.60 -6.47
CA PHE A 11 -5.93 -4.00 -6.15
C PHE A 11 -4.95 -4.63 -7.14
N LYS A 12 -5.08 -4.34 -8.45
CA LYS A 12 -4.12 -4.81 -9.44
C LYS A 12 -2.69 -4.33 -9.10
N GLN A 13 -2.51 -3.05 -8.83
CA GLN A 13 -1.20 -2.49 -8.49
C GLN A 13 -0.67 -3.02 -7.15
N LEU A 14 -1.54 -3.25 -6.17
CA LEU A 14 -1.15 -3.79 -4.87
C LEU A 14 -0.68 -5.24 -4.97
N THR A 15 -1.40 -6.07 -5.73
CA THR A 15 -1.00 -7.47 -5.98
C THR A 15 0.30 -7.56 -6.79
N GLU A 16 0.50 -6.69 -7.78
CA GLU A 16 1.76 -6.60 -8.52
C GLU A 16 2.93 -6.18 -7.61
N PHE A 17 2.70 -5.20 -6.74
CA PHE A 17 3.69 -4.73 -5.76
C PHE A 17 4.12 -5.84 -4.81
N VAL A 18 3.15 -6.54 -4.21
CA VAL A 18 3.43 -7.63 -3.27
C VAL A 18 4.08 -8.82 -3.96
N GLY A 19 3.69 -9.12 -5.20
CA GLY A 19 4.37 -10.14 -6.01
C GLY A 19 5.84 -9.83 -6.26
N GLN A 20 6.18 -8.56 -6.53
CA GLN A 20 7.59 -8.16 -6.65
C GLN A 20 8.35 -8.27 -5.33
N LEU A 21 7.71 -7.95 -4.21
CA LEU A 21 8.31 -8.14 -2.89
C LEU A 21 8.58 -9.62 -2.60
N GLU A 22 7.64 -10.50 -2.93
CA GLU A 22 7.79 -11.96 -2.81
C GLU A 22 8.96 -12.47 -3.67
N GLU A 23 9.09 -12.00 -4.92
CA GLU A 23 10.20 -12.36 -5.79
C GLU A 23 11.56 -11.83 -5.29
N MET A 24 11.59 -10.63 -4.72
CA MET A 24 12.80 -10.01 -4.20
C MET A 24 13.26 -10.60 -2.86
N PHE A 25 12.32 -11.10 -2.06
CA PHE A 25 12.56 -11.64 -0.72
C PHE A 25 11.94 -13.05 -0.60
N PRO A 26 12.42 -14.02 -1.39
CA PRO A 26 11.82 -15.36 -1.46
C PRO A 26 11.91 -16.15 -0.14
N ASP A 27 12.85 -15.76 0.74
CA ASP A 27 13.02 -16.37 2.06
C ASP A 27 12.08 -15.78 3.13
N ASP A 28 11.31 -14.73 2.81
CA ASP A 28 10.32 -14.14 3.71
C ASP A 28 8.90 -14.62 3.34
N PRO A 29 8.35 -15.62 4.06
CA PRO A 29 7.06 -16.21 3.73
C PRO A 29 5.88 -15.23 3.91
N ASP A 30 6.07 -14.13 4.63
CA ASP A 30 4.97 -13.23 4.95
C ASP A 30 4.46 -12.49 3.70
N PHE A 31 5.29 -12.30 2.66
CA PHE A 31 4.83 -11.75 1.39
C PHE A 31 3.89 -12.71 0.64
N ALA A 32 4.19 -14.01 0.64
CA ALA A 32 3.33 -15.04 0.04
C ALA A 32 2.00 -15.18 0.81
N VAL A 33 2.06 -15.12 2.14
CA VAL A 33 0.87 -15.09 3.01
C VAL A 33 0.02 -13.86 2.70
N PHE A 34 0.66 -12.68 2.61
CA PHE A 34 -0.06 -11.45 2.30
C PHE A 34 -0.67 -11.46 0.90
N GLN A 35 0.01 -12.01 -0.10
CA GLN A 35 -0.51 -12.19 -1.46
C GLN A 35 -1.79 -13.04 -1.47
N THR A 36 -1.79 -14.12 -0.68
CA THR A 36 -2.96 -14.99 -0.49
C THR A 36 -4.10 -14.24 0.20
N PHE A 37 -3.80 -13.51 1.27
CA PHE A 37 -4.76 -12.69 2.00
C PHE A 37 -5.39 -11.61 1.11
N LEU A 38 -4.60 -10.93 0.27
CA LEU A 38 -5.09 -9.94 -0.68
C LEU A 38 -6.09 -10.54 -1.67
N GLY A 39 -5.82 -11.75 -2.18
CA GLY A 39 -6.73 -12.46 -3.07
C GLY A 39 -8.07 -12.79 -2.42
N LEU A 40 -8.07 -13.12 -1.11
CA LEU A 40 -9.29 -13.38 -0.35
C LEU A 40 -10.07 -12.09 -0.08
N ILE A 41 -9.42 -11.09 0.51
CA ILE A 41 -10.07 -9.84 0.94
C ILE A 41 -10.61 -9.03 -0.23
N GLN A 42 -9.95 -9.08 -1.39
CA GLN A 42 -10.45 -8.45 -2.63
C GLN A 42 -11.84 -8.99 -3.02
N ARG A 43 -12.10 -10.28 -2.74
CA ARG A 43 -13.36 -10.95 -3.10
C ARG A 43 -14.43 -10.79 -2.02
N THR A 44 -14.02 -10.73 -0.75
CA THR A 44 -14.96 -10.73 0.39
C THR A 44 -15.27 -9.33 0.90
N ASN A 45 -14.25 -8.46 1.05
CA ASN A 45 -14.41 -7.09 1.52
C ASN A 45 -13.30 -6.16 0.99
N PRO A 46 -13.33 -5.80 -0.31
CA PRO A 46 -12.28 -4.99 -0.92
C PRO A 46 -12.18 -3.57 -0.34
N GLN A 47 -13.26 -3.06 0.27
CA GLN A 47 -13.27 -1.73 0.88
C GLN A 47 -12.40 -1.67 2.15
N MET A 48 -12.24 -2.78 2.86
CA MET A 48 -11.41 -2.84 4.08
C MET A 48 -9.97 -2.40 3.80
N ILE A 49 -9.33 -2.95 2.76
CA ILE A 49 -7.94 -2.59 2.42
C ILE A 49 -7.81 -1.12 2.02
N LEU A 50 -8.77 -0.59 1.24
CA LEU A 50 -8.76 0.82 0.88
C LEU A 50 -8.91 1.73 2.11
N ALA A 51 -9.77 1.35 3.06
CA ALA A 51 -9.94 2.08 4.31
C ALA A 51 -8.66 2.03 5.16
N THR A 52 -8.07 0.85 5.33
CA THR A 52 -6.81 0.67 6.05
C THR A 52 -5.69 1.51 5.43
N ILE A 53 -5.54 1.48 4.10
CA ILE A 53 -4.50 2.24 3.41
C ILE A 53 -4.76 3.74 3.48
N ARG A 54 -6.03 4.18 3.39
CA ARG A 54 -6.38 5.59 3.61
C ARG A 54 -5.94 6.05 5.00
N GLU A 55 -6.44 5.38 6.03
CA GLU A 55 -6.26 5.77 7.43
C GLU A 55 -4.80 5.69 7.89
N HIS A 56 -4.11 4.61 7.53
CA HIS A 56 -2.78 4.33 8.06
C HIS A 56 -1.63 4.80 7.17
N VAL A 57 -1.89 5.06 5.88
CA VAL A 57 -0.84 5.43 4.92
C VAL A 57 -1.12 6.81 4.33
N VAL A 58 -2.23 6.98 3.61
CA VAL A 58 -2.50 8.22 2.86
C VAL A 58 -2.65 9.41 3.79
N ASP A 59 -3.53 9.31 4.79
CA ASP A 59 -3.87 10.42 5.68
C ASP A 59 -2.69 10.84 6.58
N LYS A 60 -1.68 9.96 6.77
CA LYS A 60 -0.54 10.18 7.67
C LYS A 60 0.76 10.50 6.94
N TYR A 61 0.99 9.89 5.77
CA TYR A 61 2.31 9.80 5.14
C TYR A 61 2.33 10.17 3.65
N GLU A 62 1.25 10.77 3.11
CA GLU A 62 1.23 11.17 1.70
C GLU A 62 2.41 12.08 1.30
N THR A 63 2.74 13.09 2.13
CA THR A 63 3.82 14.03 1.85
C THR A 63 5.16 13.31 1.74
N GLN A 64 5.47 12.45 2.71
CA GLN A 64 6.69 11.65 2.77
C GLN A 64 6.80 10.71 1.58
N ILE A 65 5.68 10.11 1.14
CA ILE A 65 5.64 9.26 -0.04
C ILE A 65 5.87 10.06 -1.33
N THR A 66 5.29 11.26 -1.42
CA THR A 66 5.42 12.13 -2.59
C THR A 66 6.83 12.69 -2.74
N ASP A 67 7.41 13.12 -1.62
CA ASP A 67 8.77 13.68 -1.56
C ASP A 67 9.85 12.59 -1.57
N ARG A 68 9.46 11.31 -1.52
CA ARG A 68 10.35 10.15 -1.42
C ARG A 68 11.31 10.29 -0.23
N ASP A 69 10.78 10.71 0.91
CA ASP A 69 11.55 10.92 2.13
C ASP A 69 12.04 9.57 2.67
N GLU A 70 13.28 9.23 2.32
CA GLU A 70 13.92 7.99 2.77
C GLU A 70 14.16 7.97 4.29
N ALA A 71 14.35 9.15 4.91
CA ALA A 71 14.52 9.24 6.35
C ALA A 71 13.23 8.80 7.07
N PHE A 72 12.06 9.05 6.49
CA PHE A 72 10.79 8.53 7.02
C PHE A 72 10.77 7.00 7.08
N ILE A 73 11.14 6.30 6.01
CA ILE A 73 11.18 4.82 5.99
C ILE A 73 12.18 4.29 7.03
N LEU A 74 13.38 4.89 7.08
CA LEU A 74 14.46 4.42 7.95
C LEU A 74 14.22 4.72 9.44
N ASN A 75 13.45 5.75 9.76
CA ASN A 75 13.13 6.16 11.13
C ASN A 75 11.74 5.70 11.59
N TYR A 76 10.96 5.04 10.73
CA TYR A 76 9.67 4.49 11.13
C TYR A 76 9.83 3.44 12.23
N THR A 77 9.31 3.72 13.43
CA THR A 77 9.41 2.83 14.61
C THR A 77 8.16 1.97 14.83
N GLY A 78 7.21 1.98 13.91
CA GLY A 78 5.89 1.36 14.12
C GLY A 78 4.92 2.30 14.85
N GLY A 79 3.62 2.14 14.59
CA GLY A 79 2.55 2.78 15.35
C GLY A 79 1.83 1.78 16.27
N GLU A 80 1.03 2.27 17.22
CA GLU A 80 0.32 1.51 18.28
C GLU A 80 -0.68 0.45 17.78
N TYR A 81 -0.80 0.22 16.47
CA TYR A 81 -1.76 -0.71 15.88
C TYR A 81 -1.04 -1.85 15.16
N ASP A 82 -0.89 -2.94 15.91
CA ASP A 82 -0.34 -4.23 15.53
C ASP A 82 -1.32 -5.01 14.64
N SER A 83 -1.62 -4.49 13.45
CA SER A 83 -2.34 -5.25 12.42
C SER A 83 -1.34 -5.87 11.44
N GLU A 84 -1.64 -7.08 10.93
CA GLU A 84 -0.78 -7.81 9.98
C GLU A 84 -0.38 -6.95 8.75
N VAL A 85 -1.25 -6.03 8.32
CA VAL A 85 -0.99 -5.07 7.23
C VAL A 85 0.09 -4.03 7.60
N MET A 86 0.15 -3.61 8.87
CA MET A 86 1.15 -2.63 9.34
C MET A 86 2.53 -3.25 9.55
N ASN A 87 2.60 -4.57 9.69
CA ASN A 87 3.86 -5.30 9.80
C ASN A 87 4.68 -5.24 8.50
N ILE A 88 4.03 -5.03 7.35
CA ILE A 88 4.71 -4.86 6.04
C ILE A 88 5.55 -3.59 5.97
N VAL A 89 5.12 -2.47 6.56
CA VAL A 89 5.94 -1.23 6.54
C VAL A 89 7.19 -1.40 7.40
N SER A 90 7.06 -2.06 8.54
CA SER A 90 8.20 -2.42 9.40
C SER A 90 9.15 -3.40 8.70
N LYS A 91 8.63 -4.39 7.96
CA LYS A 91 9.45 -5.28 7.12
C LYS A 91 10.13 -4.55 5.98
N LEU A 92 9.40 -3.67 5.29
CA LEU A 92 9.94 -2.83 4.23
C LEU A 92 11.14 -2.03 4.72
N ARG A 93 11.08 -1.46 5.93
CA ARG A 93 12.22 -0.77 6.55
C ARG A 93 13.43 -1.69 6.73
N THR A 94 13.24 -2.93 7.18
CA THR A 94 14.32 -3.91 7.35
C THR A 94 15.03 -4.16 6.02
N TYR A 95 14.28 -4.33 4.94
CA TYR A 95 14.81 -4.59 3.62
C TYR A 95 15.31 -3.33 2.89
N TRP A 96 14.82 -2.15 3.27
CA TRP A 96 15.11 -0.91 2.55
C TRP A 96 16.61 -0.61 2.42
N LYS A 97 17.39 -0.99 3.45
CA LYS A 97 18.84 -0.79 3.49
C LYS A 97 19.61 -1.72 2.54
N THR A 98 19.02 -2.83 2.12
CA THR A 98 19.65 -3.80 1.21
C THR A 98 19.23 -3.61 -0.24
N LEU A 99 18.24 -2.74 -0.50
CA LEU A 99 17.75 -2.45 -1.85
C LEU A 99 18.77 -1.66 -2.68
N SER A 100 18.89 -2.06 -3.94
CA SER A 100 19.56 -1.26 -4.97
C SER A 100 18.79 0.03 -5.25
N GLU A 101 19.47 1.06 -5.76
CA GLU A 101 18.82 2.33 -6.12
C GLU A 101 17.68 2.15 -7.15
N PRO A 102 17.83 1.34 -8.21
CA PRO A 102 16.70 1.02 -9.09
C PRO A 102 15.51 0.37 -8.37
N SER A 103 15.78 -0.56 -7.44
CA SER A 103 14.74 -1.20 -6.64
C SER A 103 14.00 -0.19 -5.76
N LYS A 104 14.73 0.68 -5.04
CA LYS A 104 14.12 1.76 -4.24
C LYS A 104 13.24 2.69 -5.08
N ASN A 105 13.68 3.01 -6.30
CA ASN A 105 12.89 3.82 -7.22
C ASN A 105 11.58 3.13 -7.64
N ALA A 106 11.62 1.82 -7.89
CA ALA A 106 10.41 1.05 -8.16
C ALA A 106 9.47 1.04 -6.93
N MET A 107 10.01 0.82 -5.73
CA MET A 107 9.23 0.85 -4.48
C MET A 107 8.49 2.17 -4.29
N TRP A 108 9.19 3.30 -4.46
CA TRP A 108 8.56 4.63 -4.37
C TRP A 108 7.46 4.83 -5.41
N GLN A 109 7.66 4.33 -6.62
CA GLN A 109 6.64 4.42 -7.67
C GLN A 109 5.37 3.66 -7.28
N TYR A 110 5.50 2.45 -6.72
CA TYR A 110 4.35 1.69 -6.23
C TYR A 110 3.62 2.41 -5.09
N LEU A 111 4.35 2.87 -4.07
CA LEU A 111 3.76 3.61 -2.95
C LEU A 111 3.01 4.86 -3.43
N HIS A 112 3.60 5.62 -4.35
CA HIS A 112 2.96 6.79 -4.92
C HIS A 112 1.69 6.42 -5.70
N VAL A 113 1.76 5.44 -6.60
CA VAL A 113 0.60 5.01 -7.41
C VAL A 113 -0.55 4.52 -6.53
N LEU A 114 -0.26 3.70 -5.50
CA LEU A 114 -1.25 3.18 -4.57
C LEU A 114 -1.92 4.31 -3.79
N THR A 115 -1.13 5.27 -3.27
CA THR A 115 -1.65 6.48 -2.61
C THR A 115 -2.58 7.27 -3.52
N GLN A 116 -2.16 7.56 -4.76
CA GLN A 116 -2.98 8.33 -5.70
C GLN A 116 -4.27 7.61 -6.11
N LEU A 117 -4.23 6.28 -6.30
CA LEU A 117 -5.41 5.49 -6.61
C LEU A 117 -6.40 5.46 -5.43
N CYS A 118 -5.90 5.33 -4.20
CA CYS A 118 -6.72 5.40 -2.99
C CYS A 118 -7.42 6.77 -2.86
N LYS A 119 -6.68 7.87 -3.05
CA LYS A 119 -7.24 9.23 -3.03
C LYS A 119 -8.35 9.42 -4.08
N ARG A 120 -8.11 8.98 -5.31
CA ARG A 120 -9.10 9.07 -6.39
C ARG A 120 -10.34 8.22 -6.12
N TYR A 121 -10.18 7.05 -5.51
CA TYR A 121 -11.30 6.22 -5.07
C TYR A 121 -12.20 7.00 -4.10
N TYR A 122 -11.63 7.59 -3.05
CA TYR A 122 -12.42 8.30 -2.04
C TYR A 122 -12.99 9.63 -2.53
N ALA A 123 -12.26 10.37 -3.38
CA ALA A 123 -12.80 11.57 -4.02
C ALA A 123 -14.09 11.29 -4.81
N GLU A 124 -14.15 10.14 -5.51
CA GLU A 124 -15.34 9.69 -6.22
C GLU A 124 -16.47 9.23 -5.31
N VAL A 125 -16.15 8.56 -4.20
CA VAL A 125 -17.15 8.11 -3.22
C VAL A 125 -17.77 9.30 -2.51
N ASP A 126 -16.94 10.23 -2.02
CA ASP A 126 -17.37 11.42 -1.28
C ASP A 126 -18.19 12.37 -2.16
N SER A 127 -17.88 12.45 -3.47
CA SER A 127 -18.66 13.26 -4.41
C SER A 127 -20.07 12.73 -4.64
N LYS A 128 -20.28 11.41 -4.58
CA LYS A 128 -21.61 10.80 -4.72
C LYS A 128 -22.45 10.98 -3.47
N ASN A 129 -21.83 10.83 -2.29
CA ASN A 129 -22.53 10.97 -1.01
C ASN A 129 -23.04 12.41 -0.75
N LYS A 130 -22.53 13.41 -1.49
CA LYS A 130 -23.01 14.81 -1.43
C LYS A 130 -24.20 15.08 -2.37
N LEU A 131 -24.53 14.14 -3.25
CA LEU A 131 -25.61 14.27 -4.25
C LEU A 131 -26.88 13.48 -3.84
N GLU A 132 -26.81 12.70 -2.77
CA GLU A 132 -27.92 11.97 -2.13
C GLU A 132 -28.42 12.73 -0.89
#